data_AF-A0A9P3ZRH5-F1
#
_entry.id   AF-A0A9P3ZRH5-F1
#
_cell.length_a   1.000
_cell.length_b   1.000
_cell.length_c   1.000
_cell.angle_alpha   90.00
_cell.angle_beta   90.00
_cell.angle_gamma   90.00
#
_symmetry.space_group_name_H-M   'P 1'
#
loop_
_entity.id
_entity.type
_entity.pdbx_description
1 polymer ?
#
loop_
_entity_poly.entity_id
_entity_poly.type
_entity_poly.pdbx_seq_one_letter_code
_entity_poly.pdbx_strand_id
1 'polypeptide(L)' 'MRERLEALQLVQMLGNVTKVCQERGISRTRFYEYKRRFQTLGFEGFRGLPPIHKSHRQTTPQVS' A
#
# COMPACT_ATOMS: atom_id res chain seq x y z
N MET A 1 6.72 -7.06 5.06
CA MET A 1 5.36 -7.36 5.58
C MET A 1 5.15 -6.74 6.96
N ARG A 2 6.05 -6.98 7.93
CA ARG A 2 5.96 -6.49 9.32
C ARG A 2 5.78 -4.97 9.42
N GLU A 3 6.62 -4.19 8.74
CA GLU A 3 6.58 -2.72 8.80
C GLU A 3 5.22 -2.10 8.40
N ARG A 4 4.51 -2.73 7.46
CA ARG A 4 3.21 -2.24 6.95
C ARG A 4 2.10 -2.45 7.98
N LEU A 5 2.08 -3.62 8.61
CA LEU A 5 1.14 -3.97 9.67
C LEU A 5 1.40 -3.14 10.93
N GLU A 6 2.67 -2.97 11.28
CA GLU A 6 3.08 -2.13 12.39
C GLU A 6 2.65 -0.67 12.23
N ALA A 7 2.74 -0.10 11.02
CA ALA A 7 2.24 1.24 10.76
C ALA A 7 0.73 1.36 11.00
N LEU A 8 -0.05 0.34 10.60
CA LEU A 8 -1.49 0.31 10.86
C LEU A 8 -1.82 0.14 12.34
N GLN A 9 -1.05 -0.66 13.10
CA GLN A 9 -1.25 -0.80 14.54
C GLN A 9 -0.85 0.48 15.29
N LEU A 10 0.26 1.11 14.90
CA LEU A 10 0.76 2.32 15.54
C LEU A 10 -0.24 3.48 15.39
N VAL A 11 -0.98 3.54 14.27
CA VAL A 11 -2.04 4.56 14.11
C VAL A 11 -3.19 4.36 15.08
N GLN A 12 -3.54 3.10 15.42
CA GLN A 12 -4.61 2.83 16.38
C GLN A 12 -4.20 3.23 17.80
N MET A 13 -2.91 3.12 18.12
CA MET A 13 -2.37 3.55 19.40
C MET A 13 -2.22 5.07 19.50
N LEU A 14 -1.72 5.72 18.45
CA LEU A 14 -1.44 7.16 18.46
C LEU A 14 -2.61 8.04 18.01
N GLY A 15 -3.57 7.51 17.26
CA GLY A 15 -4.66 8.27 16.65
C GLY A 15 -4.22 9.28 15.58
N ASN A 16 -2.95 9.29 15.18
CA ASN A 16 -2.38 10.32 14.30
C ASN A 16 -1.57 9.72 13.15
N VAL A 17 -2.13 9.77 11.94
CA VAL A 17 -1.51 9.25 10.71
C VAL A 17 -0.21 9.99 10.37
N THR A 18 -0.18 11.32 10.52
CA THR A 18 0.99 12.13 10.16
C THR A 18 2.21 11.76 11.00
N LYS A 19 2.01 11.62 12.33
CA LYS A 19 3.08 11.21 13.26
C LYS A 19 3.59 9.81 12.95
N VAL A 20 2.70 8.87 12.64
CA VAL A 20 3.08 7.50 12.22
C VAL A 20 3.89 7.52 10.93
N CYS A 21 3.47 8.31 9.93
CA CYS A 21 4.20 8.44 8.67
C CYS A 21 5.61 9.00 8.86
N GLN A 22 5.79 9.96 9.77
CA GLN A 22 7.09 10.52 10.14
C GLN A 22 7.98 9.47 10.85
N GLU A 23 7.47 8.82 11.90
CA GLU A 23 8.18 7.79 12.67
C GLU A 23 8.62 6.60 11.81
N ARG A 24 7.78 6.20 10.84
CA ARG A 24 8.05 5.05 9.95
C ARG A 24 8.75 5.44 8.65
N GLY A 25 9.00 6.73 8.40
CA GLY A 25 9.63 7.21 7.17
C GLY A 25 8.84 6.87 5.90
N ILE A 26 7.50 6.82 5.98
CA ILE A 26 6.63 6.50 4.83
C ILE A 26 5.73 7.68 4.45
N SER A 27 5.39 7.78 3.16
CA SER A 27 4.41 8.76 2.71
C SER A 27 2.99 8.40 3.16
N ARG A 28 2.14 9.42 3.30
CA ARG A 28 0.70 9.26 3.56
C ARG A 28 0.01 8.41 2.49
N THR A 29 0.43 8.55 1.23
CA THR A 29 -0.06 7.73 0.12
C THR A 29 0.19 6.24 0.36
N ARG A 30 1.43 5.85 0.72
CA ARG A 30 1.76 4.45 1.05
C ARG A 30 0.95 3.94 2.24
N PHE A 31 0.76 4.77 3.27
CA PHE A 31 -0.07 4.40 4.41
C PHE A 31 -1.51 4.04 3.99
N TYR A 32 -2.14 4.87 3.15
CA TYR A 32 -3.49 4.59 2.65
C TYR A 32 -3.54 3.37 1.73
N GLU A 33 -2.51 3.11 0.93
CA GLU A 33 -2.42 1.87 0.16
C GLU A 33 -2.37 0.64 1.07
N TYR A 34 -1.62 0.68 2.17
CA TYR A 34 -1.57 -0.41 3.15
C TYR A 34 -2.93 -0.60 3.80
N LYS A 35 -3.56 0.48 4.26
CA LYS A 35 -4.91 0.43 4.85
C LYS A 35 -5.92 -0.18 3.88
N ARG A 36 -5.92 0.28 2.63
CA ARG A 36 -6.81 -0.24 1.58
C ARG A 36 -6.58 -1.74 1.33
N ARG A 37 -5.32 -2.17 1.16
CA ARG A 37 -5.00 -3.58 0.93
C ARG A 37 -5.41 -4.46 2.11
N PHE A 38 -5.19 -3.99 3.34
CA PHE A 38 -5.62 -4.72 4.54
C PHE A 38 -7.16 -4.83 4.63
N GLN A 39 -7.88 -3.76 4.32
CA GLN A 39 -9.35 -3.78 4.32
C GLN A 39 -9.94 -4.69 3.23
N THR A 40 -9.32 -4.77 2.05
CA THR A 40 -9.82 -5.56 0.93
C THR A 40 -9.41 -7.04 1.01
N LEU A 41 -8.18 -7.33 1.45
CA LEU A 41 -7.58 -8.66 1.33
C LEU A 41 -7.08 -9.22 2.69
N GLY A 42 -7.29 -8.49 3.79
CA GLY A 42 -6.78 -8.87 5.10
C GLY A 42 -5.24 -9.00 5.10
N PHE A 43 -4.74 -10.00 5.83
CA PHE A 43 -3.31 -10.30 5.89
C PHE A 43 -2.73 -10.77 4.54
N GLU A 44 -3.56 -11.34 3.65
CA GLU A 44 -3.11 -11.81 2.33
C GLU A 44 -2.69 -10.65 1.43
N GLY A 45 -3.28 -9.45 1.59
CA GLY A 45 -2.88 -8.24 0.87
C GLY A 45 -1.43 -7.78 1.10
N PHE A 46 -0.75 -8.36 2.08
CA PHE A 46 0.66 -8.12 2.37
C PHE A 46 1.56 -9.36 2.21
N ARG A 47 0.99 -10.53 1.91
CA ARG A 47 1.78 -11.64 1.40
C ARG A 47 2.32 -11.21 0.05
N GLY A 48 3.55 -11.58 -0.25
CA GLY A 48 4.24 -11.22 -1.49
C GLY A 48 3.60 -11.90 -2.69
N LEU A 49 2.36 -11.52 -3.00
CA LEU A 49 1.75 -11.84 -4.28
C LEU A 49 2.68 -11.25 -5.34
N PRO A 50 3.05 -12.05 -6.36
CA PRO A 50 3.87 -11.54 -7.44
C PRO A 50 3.24 -10.24 -7.95
N PRO A 51 4.03 -9.21 -8.27
CA PRO A 51 3.49 -8.01 -8.87
C PRO A 51 2.63 -8.47 -10.04
N ILE A 52 1.31 -8.28 -9.94
CA ILE A 52 0.43 -8.52 -11.07
C ILE A 52 0.94 -7.51 -12.08
N HIS A 53 1.68 -7.98 -13.08
CA HIS A 53 2.03 -7.19 -14.23
C HIS A 53 0.69 -6.77 -14.80
N LYS A 54 0.24 -5.56 -14.44
CA LYS A 54 -0.81 -4.91 -15.18
C LYS A 54 -0.16 -4.72 -16.53
N SER A 55 -0.45 -5.62 -17.48
CA SER A 55 -0.08 -5.44 -18.87
C SER A 55 -0.64 -4.09 -19.24
N HIS A 56 0.23 -3.09 -19.20
CA HIS A 56 -0.06 -1.77 -19.72
C HIS A 56 -0.23 -2.01 -21.21
N ARG A 57 -1.47 -2.17 -21.67
CA ARG A 57 -1.76 -2.18 -23.11
C ARG A 57 -1.48 -0.78 -23.62
N GLN A 58 -0.21 -0.50 -23.89
CA GLN A 58 0.21 0.60 -24.73
C GLN A 58 0.00 0.15 -26.18
N THR A 59 -1.25 0.10 -26.61
CA THR A 59 -1.56 -0.02 -28.04
C THR A 59 -1.63 1.40 -28.59
N THR A 60 -0.49 1.90 -29.07
CA THR A 60 -0.48 3.04 -29.97
C THR A 60 -0.89 2.50 -31.35
N PRO A 61 -2.02 2.92 -31.95
CA PRO A 61 -2.38 2.47 -33.29
C PRO A 61 -1.36 3.03 -34.29
N GLN A 62 -0.68 2.17 -35.05
CA GLN A 62 0.03 2.61 -36.25
C GLN A 62 -1.02 2.94 -37.31
N VAL A 63 -1.11 4.22 -37.65
CA VAL A 63 -1.81 4.67 -38.86
C VAL A 63 -1.01 4.23 -40.07
N SER A 64 -1.68 3.56 -41.01
CA SER A 64 -1.19 3.23 -42.37
C SER A 64 -1.25 4.45 -43.27
#